data_AF-A0A2W0B399-F1
#
_entry.id   AF-A0A2W0B399-F1
#
_cell.length_a   1.000
_cell.length_b   1.000
_cell.length_c   1.000
_cell.angle_alpha   90.00
_cell.angle_beta   90.00
_cell.angle_gamma   90.00
#
_symmetry.space_group_name_H-M   'P 1'
#
loop_
_entity.id
_entity.type
_entity.pdbx_description
1 polymer ?
#
loop_
_entity_poly.entity_id
_entity_poly.type
_entity_poly.pdbx_seq_one_letter_code
_entity_poly.pdbx_strand_id
1 'polypeptide(L)'
;MACSATHRIQESAAVDHAIWLKSADPLPSAQGSGHLPDSSGPTSTVKLDEVDALYREVFEAQQVQLRLSGPRRLQRGQFEIAAEIFPVQHFPGDFVCIFDCGDSTVVAFGDVAGKGLTAAMWSTHVMSLVRTYFASLSEPNLVMSAINRDLCALGTGIPITTMVLAKLDWQRNALTYCNAGHFPPFIKRQTGVVQRISAGGPALAAIPLADFDQIRVPFSPSDMFVGYSDGLIECRNGNDEEFGVERLLAQARYSQTQPASRALFSIIAAAQDFADGVPRADDLTLLIVAGASPR
;
A
#
# COMPACT_ATOMS: atom_id res chain seq x y z
N MET A 1 17.83 29.54 -14.72
CA MET A 1 17.80 30.28 -13.43
C MET A 1 17.49 29.28 -12.34
N ALA A 2 18.42 29.13 -11.41
CA ALA A 2 18.48 28.06 -10.42
C ALA A 2 17.35 28.16 -9.37
N CYS A 3 16.74 27.02 -9.04
CA CYS A 3 15.78 26.89 -7.95
C CYS A 3 16.53 26.38 -6.72
N SER A 4 16.53 27.19 -5.65
CA SER A 4 17.12 26.91 -4.34
C SER A 4 16.06 27.12 -3.27
N ALA A 5 16.15 26.31 -2.21
CA ALA A 5 15.32 26.24 -1.00
C ALA A 5 13.99 25.49 -1.18
N THR A 6 13.68 24.47 -0.36
CA THR A 6 13.77 24.54 1.10
C THR A 6 13.93 23.15 1.72
N HIS A 7 15.06 22.97 2.41
CA HIS A 7 15.32 21.97 3.44
C HIS A 7 14.49 22.31 4.69
N ARG A 8 13.78 21.32 5.26
CA ARG A 8 13.30 21.15 6.66
C ARG A 8 11.88 20.58 6.73
N ILE A 9 11.74 19.29 6.47
CA ILE A 9 10.68 18.45 7.09
C ILE A 9 11.27 17.04 7.18
N GLN A 10 12.03 16.70 8.22
CA GLN A 10 12.56 15.32 8.32
C GLN A 10 12.77 14.73 9.73
N GLU A 11 12.31 15.37 10.81
CA GLU A 11 12.64 14.87 12.17
C GLU A 11 11.48 14.30 13.01
N SER A 12 10.28 14.07 12.45
CA SER A 12 9.13 13.61 13.25
C SER A 12 8.66 12.16 13.00
N ALA A 13 9.20 11.43 12.02
CA ALA A 13 8.64 10.14 11.61
C ALA A 13 9.35 8.90 12.19
N ALA A 14 10.42 9.08 12.97
CA ALA A 14 11.26 7.97 13.42
C ALA A 14 10.75 7.23 14.69
N VAL A 15 9.74 7.76 15.38
CA VAL A 15 9.36 7.25 16.71
C VAL A 15 8.29 6.14 16.67
N ASP A 16 7.49 6.02 15.60
CA ASP A 16 6.35 5.08 15.61
C ASP A 16 6.66 3.66 15.10
N HIS A 17 7.84 3.42 14.51
CA HIS A 17 8.26 2.08 14.04
C HIS A 17 8.83 1.18 15.14
N ALA A 18 9.24 1.75 16.28
CA ALA A 18 9.91 1.00 17.35
C ALA A 18 8.98 0.07 18.15
N ILE A 19 7.66 0.23 18.02
CA ILE A 19 6.68 -0.58 18.76
C ILE A 19 6.44 -1.95 18.09
N TRP A 20 6.73 -2.09 16.79
CA TRP A 20 6.32 -3.26 16.00
C TRP A 20 7.42 -4.29 15.70
N LEU A 21 8.68 -4.04 16.09
CA LEU A 21 9.79 -4.99 15.92
C LEU A 21 10.00 -5.92 17.12
N LYS A 22 9.11 -5.90 18.14
CA LYS A 22 9.30 -6.66 19.38
C LYS A 22 8.79 -8.11 19.35
N SER A 23 8.25 -8.61 18.25
CA SER A 23 7.73 -9.99 18.16
C SER A 23 8.50 -10.89 17.19
N ALA A 24 9.80 -10.67 17.03
CA ALA A 24 10.67 -11.77 16.58
C ALA A 24 10.90 -12.68 17.79
N ASP A 25 10.37 -13.90 17.75
CA ASP A 25 10.60 -14.90 18.79
C ASP A 25 12.12 -15.06 19.05
N PRO A 26 12.58 -15.07 20.32
CA PRO A 26 13.94 -15.48 20.60
C PRO A 26 14.10 -16.97 20.23
N LEU A 27 15.21 -17.29 19.56
CA LEU A 27 15.60 -18.66 19.19
C LEU A 27 15.44 -19.62 20.39
N PRO A 28 14.94 -20.86 20.19
CA PRO A 28 14.87 -21.85 21.26
C PRO A 28 16.26 -22.12 21.82
N SER A 29 16.43 -21.97 23.13
CA SER A 29 17.66 -22.36 23.82
C SER A 29 17.81 -23.88 23.75
N ALA A 30 18.85 -24.34 23.06
CA ALA A 30 19.19 -25.76 22.99
C ALA A 30 19.71 -26.24 24.37
N GLN A 31 18.81 -26.77 25.21
CA GLN A 31 19.17 -27.66 26.30
C GLN A 31 18.52 -29.03 26.06
N GLY A 32 19.34 -29.98 25.63
CA GLY A 32 18.93 -31.36 25.39
C GLY A 32 20.14 -32.26 25.27
N SER A 33 20.59 -32.83 26.38
CA SER A 33 21.61 -33.88 26.43
C SER A 33 21.05 -35.16 25.79
N GLY A 34 21.52 -35.48 24.59
CA GLY A 34 21.17 -36.71 23.89
C GLY A 34 22.31 -37.12 22.94
N HIS A 35 22.91 -38.28 23.20
CA HIS A 35 23.87 -38.94 22.33
C HIS A 35 23.28 -39.13 20.92
N LEU A 36 23.95 -38.60 19.89
CA LEU A 36 23.71 -38.94 18.47
C LEU A 36 25.04 -39.35 17.81
N PRO A 37 25.02 -40.33 16.89
CA PRO A 37 26.22 -40.84 16.25
C PRO A 37 26.71 -39.90 15.14
N ASP A 38 28.00 -40.02 14.89
CA ASP A 38 28.83 -39.25 13.97
C ASP A 38 28.21 -39.13 12.56
N SER A 39 27.77 -37.92 12.20
CA SER A 39 27.40 -37.57 10.83
C SER A 39 28.24 -36.38 10.37
N SER A 40 29.44 -36.68 9.89
CA SER A 40 30.36 -35.77 9.21
C SER A 40 29.84 -35.39 7.82
N GLY A 41 28.80 -34.55 7.78
CA GLY A 41 28.50 -33.69 6.63
C GLY A 41 29.11 -32.30 6.86
N PRO A 42 29.48 -31.53 5.82
CA PRO A 42 29.92 -30.16 6.02
C PRO A 42 28.72 -29.32 6.46
N THR A 43 28.58 -29.11 7.77
CA THR A 43 27.67 -28.10 8.31
C THR A 43 28.30 -26.75 7.95
N SER A 44 27.83 -26.14 6.86
CA SER A 44 28.20 -24.77 6.50
C SER A 44 27.67 -23.84 7.60
N THR A 45 28.53 -23.53 8.58
CA THR A 45 28.28 -22.49 9.57
C THR A 45 28.29 -21.16 8.84
N VAL A 46 27.11 -20.67 8.46
CA VAL A 46 26.93 -19.29 7.98
C VAL A 46 27.43 -18.39 9.11
N LYS A 47 28.38 -17.50 8.81
CA LYS A 47 28.94 -16.62 9.83
C LYS A 47 27.88 -15.59 10.21
N LEU A 48 27.72 -15.31 11.50
CA LEU A 48 26.77 -14.30 12.00
C LEU A 48 26.97 -12.94 11.31
N ASP A 49 28.21 -12.57 11.00
CA ASP A 49 28.54 -11.34 10.26
C ASP A 49 27.94 -11.29 8.84
N GLU A 50 27.84 -12.44 8.16
CA GLU A 50 27.25 -12.54 6.81
C GLU A 50 25.73 -12.37 6.86
N VAL A 51 25.10 -12.90 7.91
CA VAL A 51 23.66 -12.74 8.15
C VAL A 51 23.32 -11.28 8.48
N ASP A 52 24.11 -10.64 9.34
CA ASP A 52 23.93 -9.22 9.71
C ASP A 52 24.13 -8.28 8.52
N ALA A 53 25.10 -8.57 7.65
CA ALA A 53 25.32 -7.82 6.42
C ALA A 53 24.10 -7.93 5.48
N LEU A 54 23.58 -9.13 5.27
CA LEU A 54 22.40 -9.37 4.44
C LEU A 54 21.16 -8.64 4.97
N TYR A 55 20.91 -8.69 6.28
CA TYR A 55 19.78 -7.96 6.89
C TYR A 55 19.89 -6.44 6.69
N ARG A 56 21.12 -5.90 6.71
CA ARG A 56 21.34 -4.47 6.45
C ARG A 56 21.01 -4.10 5.00
N GLU A 57 21.46 -4.90 4.04
CA GLU A 57 21.15 -4.70 2.62
C GLU A 57 19.63 -4.79 2.36
N VAL A 58 18.97 -5.78 2.96
CA VAL A 58 17.51 -5.95 2.91
C VAL A 58 16.80 -4.71 3.46
N PHE A 59 17.21 -4.24 4.63
CA PHE A 59 16.64 -3.04 5.24
C PHE A 59 16.83 -1.80 4.36
N GLU A 60 18.03 -1.59 3.81
CA GLU A 60 18.32 -0.46 2.92
C GLU A 60 17.46 -0.49 1.65
N ALA A 61 17.33 -1.67 1.02
CA ALA A 61 16.47 -1.86 -0.13
C ALA A 61 14.98 -1.60 0.20
N GLN A 62 14.51 -2.02 1.39
CA GLN A 62 13.16 -1.70 1.86
C GLN A 62 12.96 -0.19 2.01
N GLN A 63 13.93 0.53 2.55
CA GLN A 63 13.86 2.00 2.65
C GLN A 63 13.80 2.67 1.28
N VAL A 64 14.48 2.14 0.27
CA VAL A 64 14.38 2.63 -1.11
C VAL A 64 12.97 2.42 -1.66
N GLN A 65 12.39 1.24 -1.52
CA GLN A 65 11.03 0.95 -1.97
C GLN A 65 10.00 1.90 -1.33
N LEU A 66 10.10 2.10 -0.01
CA LEU A 66 9.22 3.03 0.72
C LEU A 66 9.34 4.48 0.23
N ARG A 67 10.55 4.93 -0.12
CA ARG A 67 10.75 6.28 -0.70
C ARG A 67 10.12 6.37 -2.09
N LEU A 68 10.16 5.30 -2.87
CA LEU A 68 9.49 5.23 -4.17
C LEU A 68 7.97 5.19 -4.04
N SER A 69 7.41 4.82 -2.89
CA SER A 69 5.96 4.95 -2.66
C SER A 69 5.47 6.39 -2.53
N GLY A 70 6.37 7.36 -2.28
CA GLY A 70 6.03 8.75 -2.06
C GLY A 70 5.74 9.06 -0.59
N PRO A 71 5.22 10.27 -0.28
CA PRO A 71 4.99 10.68 1.09
C PRO A 71 3.84 9.89 1.73
N ARG A 72 4.05 9.39 2.96
CA ARG A 72 3.00 8.73 3.76
C ARG A 72 1.83 9.65 4.11
N ARG A 73 2.09 10.95 4.15
CA ARG A 73 1.08 11.99 4.37
C ARG A 73 1.33 13.16 3.46
N LEU A 74 0.28 13.63 2.80
CA LEU A 74 0.33 14.74 1.87
C LEU A 74 -0.90 15.63 2.07
N GLN A 75 -0.71 16.93 2.21
CA GLN A 75 -1.82 17.88 2.22
C GLN A 75 -1.79 18.73 0.94
N ARG A 76 -2.89 18.75 0.19
CA ARG A 76 -3.05 19.54 -1.04
C ARG A 76 -4.42 20.21 -1.06
N GLY A 77 -4.43 21.54 -1.18
CA GLY A 77 -5.64 22.33 -1.06
C GLY A 77 -6.38 22.03 0.25
N GLN A 78 -7.64 21.61 0.12
CA GLN A 78 -8.50 21.24 1.25
C GLN A 78 -8.46 19.74 1.58
N PHE A 79 -7.57 18.97 0.94
CA PHE A 79 -7.48 17.53 1.12
C PHE A 79 -6.22 17.13 1.88
N GLU A 80 -6.35 16.09 2.69
CA GLU A 80 -5.27 15.32 3.24
C GLU A 80 -5.33 13.90 2.66
N ILE A 81 -4.16 13.38 2.29
CA ILE A 81 -3.94 12.01 1.85
C ILE A 81 -3.02 11.37 2.89
N ALA A 82 -3.37 10.20 3.38
CA ALA A 82 -2.55 9.41 4.28
C ALA A 82 -2.53 7.96 3.81
N ALA A 83 -1.36 7.32 3.83
CA ALA A 83 -1.19 5.92 3.45
C ALA A 83 -0.16 5.24 4.34
N GLU A 84 -0.44 4.01 4.72
CA GLU A 84 0.49 3.12 5.43
C GLU A 84 0.42 1.71 4.86
N ILE A 85 1.57 1.03 4.89
CA ILE A 85 1.74 -0.38 4.53
C ILE A 85 2.45 -1.06 5.69
N PHE A 86 1.85 -2.13 6.22
CA PHE A 86 2.42 -2.97 7.27
C PHE A 86 2.73 -4.34 6.69
N PRO A 87 3.98 -4.57 6.27
CA PRO A 87 4.32 -5.84 5.63
C PRO A 87 4.32 -6.99 6.64
N VAL A 88 4.06 -8.20 6.17
CA VAL A 88 4.24 -9.45 6.94
C VAL A 88 5.62 -10.08 6.74
N GLN A 89 6.32 -9.70 5.67
CA GLN A 89 7.71 -10.07 5.39
C GLN A 89 8.61 -8.82 5.36
N HIS A 90 9.88 -8.98 4.97
CA HIS A 90 10.79 -7.83 4.84
C HIS A 90 10.39 -6.86 3.73
N PHE A 91 9.68 -7.34 2.71
CA PHE A 91 9.14 -6.51 1.65
C PHE A 91 7.67 -6.82 1.40
N PRO A 92 6.82 -5.78 1.25
CA PRO A 92 5.45 -5.98 0.84
C PRO A 92 5.34 -6.32 -0.66
N GLY A 93 4.39 -7.20 -0.99
CA GLY A 93 3.83 -7.33 -2.34
C GLY A 93 2.93 -6.14 -2.67
N ASP A 94 2.20 -5.68 -1.66
CA ASP A 94 1.44 -4.45 -1.67
C ASP A 94 2.31 -3.22 -1.98
N PHE A 95 1.74 -2.24 -2.67
CA PHE A 95 2.37 -0.95 -2.90
C PHE A 95 1.39 0.21 -2.87
N VAL A 96 1.93 1.38 -2.59
CA VAL A 96 1.27 2.68 -2.73
C VAL A 96 2.21 3.59 -3.51
N CYS A 97 1.68 4.47 -4.35
CA CYS A 97 2.42 5.47 -5.11
C CYS A 97 1.66 6.80 -5.07
N ILE A 98 2.22 7.81 -4.39
CA ILE A 98 1.61 9.14 -4.27
C ILE A 98 2.58 10.18 -4.82
N PHE A 99 2.11 11.01 -5.75
CA PHE A 99 2.89 12.13 -6.30
C PHE A 99 1.99 13.22 -6.89
N ASP A 100 2.47 14.45 -6.89
CA ASP A 100 1.78 15.54 -7.57
C ASP A 100 2.09 15.57 -9.07
N CYS A 101 1.11 15.97 -9.86
CA CYS A 101 1.20 16.22 -11.28
C CYS A 101 0.43 17.50 -11.61
N GLY A 102 1.12 18.64 -11.63
CA GLY A 102 0.50 19.95 -11.83
C GLY A 102 -0.51 20.27 -10.73
N ASP A 103 -1.77 20.43 -11.12
CA ASP A 103 -2.89 20.76 -10.24
C ASP A 103 -3.65 19.51 -9.72
N SER A 104 -3.07 18.33 -9.85
CA SER A 104 -3.68 17.07 -9.41
C SER A 104 -2.71 16.17 -8.65
N THR A 105 -3.22 15.42 -7.67
CA THR A 105 -2.42 14.41 -6.96
C THR A 105 -2.80 13.06 -7.55
N VAL A 106 -1.80 12.30 -7.95
CA VAL A 106 -1.97 10.92 -8.37
C VAL A 106 -1.77 10.03 -7.16
N VAL A 107 -2.69 9.09 -6.99
CA VAL A 107 -2.61 8.04 -5.99
C VAL A 107 -2.83 6.72 -6.68
N ALA A 108 -1.84 5.83 -6.60
CA ALA A 108 -1.98 4.44 -7.01
C ALA A 108 -1.73 3.53 -5.82
N PHE A 109 -2.43 2.40 -5.76
CA PHE A 109 -2.16 1.35 -4.80
C PHE A 109 -2.65 0.02 -5.35
N GLY A 110 -2.04 -1.07 -4.90
CA GLY A 110 -2.33 -2.37 -5.44
C GLY A 110 -1.47 -3.45 -4.82
N ASP A 111 -1.64 -4.66 -5.34
CA ASP A 111 -0.93 -5.85 -4.90
C ASP A 111 -0.38 -6.61 -6.11
N VAL A 112 0.84 -7.10 -5.98
CA VAL A 112 1.52 -7.95 -6.96
C VAL A 112 1.47 -9.38 -6.45
N ALA A 113 0.92 -10.29 -7.26
CA ALA A 113 0.86 -11.70 -6.93
C ALA A 113 2.24 -12.28 -6.59
N GLY A 114 2.34 -12.91 -5.41
CA GLY A 114 3.59 -13.40 -4.84
C GLY A 114 3.91 -12.65 -3.53
N LYS A 115 5.03 -12.98 -2.89
CA LYS A 115 5.48 -12.33 -1.65
C LYS A 115 6.99 -12.16 -1.63
N GLY A 116 7.48 -11.30 -0.75
CA GLY A 116 8.90 -11.08 -0.51
C GLY A 116 9.58 -10.28 -1.63
N LEU A 117 10.90 -10.45 -1.76
CA LEU A 117 11.74 -9.57 -2.58
C LEU A 117 11.33 -9.55 -4.08
N THR A 118 10.92 -10.68 -4.64
CA THR A 118 10.52 -10.74 -6.07
C THR A 118 9.26 -9.90 -6.33
N ALA A 119 8.22 -10.02 -5.49
CA ALA A 119 7.02 -9.19 -5.61
C ALA A 119 7.35 -7.70 -5.42
N ALA A 120 8.24 -7.39 -4.49
CA ALA A 120 8.72 -6.03 -4.23
C ALA A 120 9.44 -5.38 -5.42
N MET A 121 10.22 -6.15 -6.18
CA MET A 121 10.87 -5.67 -7.40
C MET A 121 9.83 -5.33 -8.47
N TRP A 122 8.82 -6.18 -8.64
CA TRP A 122 7.71 -5.94 -9.56
C TRP A 122 6.87 -4.74 -9.15
N SER A 123 6.53 -4.60 -7.86
CA SER A 123 5.79 -3.44 -7.38
C SER A 123 6.57 -2.15 -7.58
N THR A 124 7.89 -2.18 -7.38
CA THR A 124 8.81 -1.07 -7.72
C THR A 124 8.78 -0.71 -9.20
N HIS A 125 8.81 -1.72 -10.08
CA HIS A 125 8.71 -1.53 -11.52
C HIS A 125 7.36 -0.89 -11.91
N VAL A 126 6.25 -1.40 -11.38
CA VAL A 126 4.90 -0.86 -11.61
C VAL A 126 4.80 0.58 -11.13
N MET A 127 5.29 0.92 -9.93
CA MET A 127 5.33 2.31 -9.43
C MET A 127 6.11 3.25 -10.36
N SER A 128 7.20 2.77 -10.97
CA SER A 128 7.96 3.52 -11.96
C SER A 128 7.18 3.75 -13.25
N LEU A 129 6.50 2.71 -13.76
CA LEU A 129 5.65 2.81 -14.95
C LEU A 129 4.47 3.76 -14.71
N VAL A 130 3.84 3.73 -13.54
CA VAL A 130 2.79 4.69 -13.16
C VAL A 130 3.30 6.12 -13.33
N ARG A 131 4.43 6.47 -12.72
CA ARG A 131 4.99 7.84 -12.86
C ARG A 131 5.31 8.19 -14.30
N THR A 132 5.93 7.26 -15.02
CA THR A 132 6.39 7.47 -16.40
C THR A 132 5.21 7.73 -17.34
N TYR A 133 4.19 6.87 -17.30
CA TYR A 133 3.03 7.01 -18.18
C TYR A 133 2.10 8.14 -17.75
N PHE A 134 1.96 8.41 -16.45
CA PHE A 134 1.10 9.50 -16.01
C PHE A 134 1.63 10.86 -16.48
N ALA A 135 2.95 11.04 -16.52
CA ALA A 135 3.58 12.26 -17.00
C ALA A 135 3.24 12.61 -18.46
N SER A 136 2.89 11.61 -19.29
CA SER A 136 2.58 11.80 -20.71
C SER A 136 1.09 11.66 -21.04
N LEU A 137 0.37 10.75 -20.39
CA LEU A 137 -1.02 10.43 -20.71
C LEU A 137 -2.03 11.14 -19.81
N SER A 138 -1.68 11.39 -18.53
CA SER A 138 -2.49 12.09 -17.51
C SER A 138 -3.89 11.54 -17.20
N GLU A 139 -4.37 10.50 -17.90
CA GLU A 139 -5.67 9.86 -17.70
C GLU A 139 -5.50 8.43 -17.15
N PRO A 140 -6.12 8.08 -16.00
CA PRO A 140 -5.97 6.78 -15.36
C PRO A 140 -6.17 5.57 -16.28
N ASN A 141 -7.19 5.57 -17.14
CA ASN A 141 -7.44 4.43 -18.02
C ASN A 141 -6.36 4.23 -19.09
N LEU A 142 -5.85 5.31 -19.68
CA LEU A 142 -4.80 5.27 -20.68
C LEU A 142 -3.48 4.80 -20.06
N VAL A 143 -3.19 5.26 -18.83
CA VAL A 143 -2.03 4.82 -18.05
C VAL A 143 -2.13 3.34 -17.74
N MET A 144 -3.27 2.86 -17.22
CA MET A 144 -3.50 1.43 -16.96
C MET A 144 -3.33 0.58 -18.21
N SER A 145 -3.88 1.01 -19.35
CA SER A 145 -3.75 0.32 -20.63
C SER A 145 -2.29 0.25 -21.11
N ALA A 146 -1.52 1.31 -20.91
CA ALA A 146 -0.10 1.35 -21.26
C ALA A 146 0.74 0.43 -20.38
N ILE A 147 0.53 0.47 -19.05
CA ILE A 147 1.19 -0.42 -18.10
C ILE A 147 0.87 -1.89 -18.42
N ASN A 148 -0.40 -2.21 -18.69
CA ASN A 148 -0.81 -3.57 -19.02
C ASN A 148 -0.10 -4.10 -20.28
N ARG A 149 0.03 -3.26 -21.32
CA ARG A 149 0.75 -3.63 -22.54
C ARG A 149 2.23 -3.89 -22.27
N ASP A 150 2.87 -3.02 -21.50
CA ASP A 150 4.28 -3.18 -21.14
C ASP A 150 4.53 -4.45 -20.34
N LEU A 151 3.73 -4.71 -19.31
CA LEU A 151 3.85 -5.93 -18.51
C LEU A 151 3.60 -7.19 -19.34
N CYS A 152 2.58 -7.20 -20.21
CA CYS A 152 2.31 -8.34 -21.10
C CYS A 152 3.45 -8.57 -22.12
N ALA A 153 4.12 -7.51 -22.57
CA ALA A 153 5.20 -7.60 -23.55
C ALA A 153 6.48 -8.24 -22.99
N LEU A 154 6.66 -8.25 -21.66
CA LEU A 154 7.78 -8.90 -20.99
C LEU A 154 7.73 -10.44 -21.06
N GLY A 155 6.59 -11.02 -21.46
CA GLY A 155 6.45 -12.45 -21.75
C GLY A 155 5.88 -13.28 -20.59
N THR A 156 6.36 -14.50 -20.43
CA THR A 156 5.85 -15.46 -19.44
C THR A 156 6.50 -15.27 -18.07
N GLY A 157 5.74 -15.53 -16.99
CA GLY A 157 6.25 -15.45 -15.61
C GLY A 157 6.13 -14.06 -14.97
N ILE A 158 5.40 -13.15 -15.63
CA ILE A 158 5.03 -11.85 -15.08
C ILE A 158 3.90 -12.05 -14.08
N PRO A 159 4.03 -11.56 -12.83
CA PRO A 159 2.97 -11.70 -11.85
C PRO A 159 1.77 -10.83 -12.25
N ILE A 160 0.58 -11.39 -12.06
CA ILE A 160 -0.65 -10.62 -12.14
C ILE A 160 -0.59 -9.53 -11.06
N THR A 161 -0.94 -8.31 -11.44
CA THR A 161 -0.94 -7.17 -10.52
C THR A 161 -2.32 -6.55 -10.48
N THR A 162 -2.90 -6.46 -9.30
CA THR A 162 -4.11 -5.68 -9.08
C THR A 162 -3.72 -4.25 -8.72
N MET A 163 -4.46 -3.25 -9.22
CA MET A 163 -4.15 -1.86 -8.89
C MET A 163 -5.38 -0.96 -9.04
N VAL A 164 -5.46 0.07 -8.21
CA VAL A 164 -6.31 1.24 -8.43
C VAL A 164 -5.42 2.44 -8.70
N LEU A 165 -5.75 3.20 -9.73
CA LEU A 165 -5.12 4.47 -10.06
C LEU A 165 -6.16 5.58 -10.01
N ALA A 166 -5.94 6.57 -9.16
CA ALA A 166 -6.82 7.71 -8.96
C ALA A 166 -6.07 9.03 -9.15
N LYS A 167 -6.72 9.97 -9.82
CA LYS A 167 -6.30 11.37 -10.01
C LYS A 167 -7.25 12.25 -9.22
N LEU A 168 -6.76 12.88 -8.17
CA LEU A 168 -7.45 13.90 -7.39
C LEU A 168 -7.16 15.28 -7.98
N ASP A 169 -8.13 15.87 -8.66
CA ASP A 169 -8.11 17.29 -9.01
C ASP A 169 -8.62 18.09 -7.81
N TRP A 170 -7.68 18.54 -6.98
CA TRP A 170 -8.00 19.25 -5.73
C TRP A 170 -8.51 20.67 -5.95
N GLN A 171 -8.35 21.24 -7.15
CA GLN A 171 -8.90 22.55 -7.50
C GLN A 171 -10.36 22.44 -7.93
N ARG A 172 -10.70 21.40 -8.70
CA ARG A 172 -12.06 21.16 -9.21
C ARG A 172 -12.88 20.22 -8.32
N ASN A 173 -12.33 19.75 -7.20
CA ASN A 173 -12.98 18.80 -6.28
C ASN A 173 -13.53 17.58 -7.04
N ALA A 174 -12.65 16.91 -7.78
CA ALA A 174 -13.02 15.75 -8.59
C ALA A 174 -12.01 14.63 -8.44
N LEU A 175 -12.50 13.40 -8.40
CA LEU A 175 -11.70 12.18 -8.42
C LEU A 175 -11.97 11.44 -9.71
N THR A 176 -10.93 11.20 -10.50
CA THR A 176 -10.98 10.32 -11.68
C THR A 176 -10.23 9.05 -11.36
N TYR A 177 -10.82 7.88 -11.57
CA TYR A 177 -10.18 6.62 -11.19
C TYR A 177 -10.38 5.53 -12.23
N CYS A 178 -9.48 4.55 -12.19
CA CYS A 178 -9.55 3.28 -12.90
C CYS A 178 -9.11 2.15 -11.96
N ASN A 179 -9.87 1.06 -11.91
CA ASN A 179 -9.56 -0.14 -11.12
C ASN A 179 -9.18 -1.32 -12.04
N ALA A 180 -7.94 -1.78 -11.96
CA ALA A 180 -7.41 -2.95 -12.64
C ALA A 180 -7.50 -4.18 -11.71
N GLY A 181 -8.72 -4.71 -11.54
CA GLY A 181 -8.98 -5.95 -10.82
C GLY A 181 -8.70 -5.97 -9.31
N HIS A 182 -8.44 -4.82 -8.68
CA HIS A 182 -8.21 -4.72 -7.23
C HIS A 182 -9.52 -4.72 -6.44
N PHE A 183 -9.45 -5.11 -5.16
CA PHE A 183 -10.57 -5.02 -4.24
C PHE A 183 -11.18 -3.62 -4.28
N PRO A 184 -12.49 -3.47 -4.57
CA PRO A 184 -13.07 -2.16 -4.83
C PRO A 184 -12.93 -1.22 -3.61
N PRO A 185 -12.19 -0.11 -3.78
CA PRO A 185 -12.19 0.97 -2.80
C PRO A 185 -13.60 1.58 -2.71
N PHE A 186 -13.80 2.46 -1.75
CA PHE A 186 -15.06 3.19 -1.68
C PHE A 186 -14.87 4.68 -1.39
N ILE A 187 -15.80 5.47 -1.93
CA ILE A 187 -16.05 6.84 -1.50
C ILE A 187 -17.22 6.81 -0.54
N LYS A 188 -16.97 7.23 0.68
CA LYS A 188 -17.99 7.49 1.67
C LYS A 188 -18.37 8.97 1.61
N ARG A 189 -19.60 9.24 1.18
CA ARG A 189 -20.18 10.57 1.06
C ARG A 189 -20.57 11.14 2.41
N GLN A 190 -20.56 12.47 2.52
CA GLN A 190 -21.08 13.18 3.69
C GLN A 190 -22.52 12.75 4.05
N THR A 191 -23.34 12.44 3.05
CA THR A 191 -24.74 12.00 3.22
C THR A 191 -24.90 10.63 3.90
N GLY A 192 -23.82 9.87 4.07
CA GLY A 192 -23.89 8.48 4.53
C GLY A 192 -23.72 7.46 3.40
N VAL A 193 -23.97 7.85 2.15
CA VAL A 193 -23.91 6.95 0.99
C VAL A 193 -22.49 6.44 0.77
N VAL A 194 -22.36 5.15 0.54
CA VAL A 194 -21.11 4.48 0.17
C VAL A 194 -21.16 4.18 -1.32
N GLN A 195 -20.20 4.70 -2.07
CA GLN A 195 -20.03 4.44 -3.49
C GLN A 195 -18.79 3.58 -3.70
N ARG A 196 -18.95 2.36 -4.20
CA ARG A 196 -17.81 1.50 -4.58
C ARG A 196 -17.14 2.01 -5.87
N ILE A 197 -15.84 1.80 -5.94
CA ILE A 197 -14.94 2.29 -6.99
C ILE A 197 -14.45 1.07 -7.79
N SER A 198 -15.31 0.56 -8.67
CA SER A 198 -15.08 -0.69 -9.42
C SER A 198 -14.96 -0.53 -10.94
N ALA A 199 -15.16 0.68 -11.47
CA ALA A 199 -14.97 0.90 -12.90
C ALA A 199 -13.49 0.78 -13.30
N GLY A 200 -13.23 0.10 -14.41
CA GLY A 200 -11.89 -0.18 -14.88
C GLY A 200 -11.84 -1.39 -15.80
N GLY A 201 -10.95 -2.33 -15.52
CA GLY A 201 -10.68 -3.48 -16.36
C GLY A 201 -10.13 -4.67 -15.56
N PRO A 202 -9.63 -5.72 -16.24
CA PRO A 202 -9.04 -6.88 -15.57
C PRO A 202 -7.76 -6.49 -14.82
N ALA A 203 -7.26 -7.40 -13.98
CA ALA A 203 -5.93 -7.24 -13.39
C ALA A 203 -4.86 -7.09 -14.47
N LEU A 204 -3.82 -6.30 -14.18
CA LEU A 204 -2.70 -6.08 -15.09
C LEU A 204 -1.93 -7.39 -15.33
N ALA A 205 -1.37 -7.51 -16.53
CA ALA A 205 -0.68 -8.70 -17.02
C ALA A 205 -1.56 -9.96 -17.20
N ALA A 206 -2.87 -9.87 -16.93
CA ALA A 206 -3.78 -11.01 -17.08
C ALA A 206 -4.28 -11.20 -18.53
N ILE A 207 -4.61 -10.09 -19.21
CA ILE A 207 -5.16 -10.11 -20.57
C ILE A 207 -4.39 -9.10 -21.44
N PRO A 208 -3.64 -9.57 -22.46
CA PRO A 208 -2.96 -8.69 -23.40
C PRO A 208 -3.94 -7.76 -24.11
N LEU A 209 -3.54 -6.49 -24.30
CA LEU A 209 -4.34 -5.47 -24.99
C LEU A 209 -5.74 -5.22 -24.38
N ALA A 210 -5.96 -5.57 -23.11
CA ALA A 210 -7.21 -5.24 -22.43
C ALA A 210 -7.46 -3.73 -22.40
N ASP A 211 -8.71 -3.35 -22.61
CA ASP A 211 -9.21 -2.00 -22.42
C ASP A 211 -9.56 -1.76 -20.95
N PHE A 212 -9.42 -0.50 -20.53
CA PHE A 212 -9.72 -0.06 -19.18
C PHE A 212 -10.67 1.13 -19.24
N ASP A 213 -11.72 1.09 -18.42
CA ASP A 213 -12.62 2.23 -18.24
C ASP A 213 -12.14 3.17 -17.13
N GLN A 214 -12.65 4.39 -17.12
CA GLN A 214 -12.50 5.28 -15.97
C GLN A 214 -13.79 6.02 -15.69
N ILE A 215 -13.98 6.39 -14.42
CA ILE A 215 -15.07 7.27 -14.02
C ILE A 215 -14.49 8.50 -13.34
N ARG A 216 -15.04 9.66 -13.70
CA ARG A 216 -14.84 10.93 -12.97
C ARG A 216 -16.06 11.21 -12.11
N VAL A 217 -15.84 11.41 -10.82
CA VAL A 217 -16.88 11.76 -9.85
C VAL A 217 -16.54 13.08 -9.15
N PRO A 218 -17.56 13.87 -8.74
CA PRO A 218 -17.35 14.91 -7.75
C PRO A 218 -16.75 14.29 -6.48
N PHE A 219 -15.86 15.00 -5.82
CA PHE A 219 -15.22 14.58 -4.57
C PHE A 219 -14.96 15.80 -3.69
N SER A 220 -15.77 15.95 -2.64
CA SER A 220 -15.72 17.10 -1.73
C SER A 220 -14.79 16.83 -0.55
N PRO A 221 -14.21 17.85 0.12
CA PRO A 221 -13.51 17.68 1.39
C PRO A 221 -14.36 17.04 2.51
N SER A 222 -15.69 17.02 2.38
CA SER A 222 -16.59 16.31 3.31
C SER A 222 -16.78 14.83 2.98
N ASP A 223 -16.28 14.39 1.82
CA ASP A 223 -16.24 12.98 1.43
C ASP A 223 -14.93 12.33 1.92
N MET A 224 -14.93 11.01 1.98
CA MET A 224 -13.75 10.21 2.31
C MET A 224 -13.57 9.12 1.26
N PHE A 225 -12.40 9.03 0.65
CA PHE A 225 -11.99 7.89 -0.16
C PHE A 225 -11.17 6.94 0.71
N VAL A 226 -11.50 5.65 0.66
CA VAL A 226 -10.82 4.59 1.41
C VAL A 226 -10.38 3.51 0.44
N GLY A 227 -9.06 3.40 0.26
CA GLY A 227 -8.39 2.32 -0.46
C GLY A 227 -7.74 1.36 0.53
N TYR A 228 -7.83 0.06 0.28
CA TYR A 228 -7.36 -0.97 1.20
C TYR A 228 -7.01 -2.24 0.42
N SER A 229 -6.06 -3.02 0.94
CA SER A 229 -5.79 -4.39 0.47
C SER A 229 -6.63 -5.42 1.24
N ASP A 230 -6.62 -6.66 0.77
CA ASP A 230 -7.26 -7.81 1.43
C ASP A 230 -6.69 -8.05 2.83
N GLY A 231 -5.38 -7.87 3.06
CA GLY A 231 -4.77 -8.04 4.38
C GLY A 231 -5.39 -7.18 5.49
N LEU A 232 -6.13 -6.11 5.16
CA LEU A 232 -6.95 -5.37 6.13
C LEU A 232 -8.27 -6.10 6.45
N ILE A 233 -9.01 -6.54 5.42
CA ILE A 233 -10.36 -7.12 5.59
C ILE A 233 -10.32 -8.60 5.97
N GLU A 234 -9.28 -9.32 5.57
CA GLU A 234 -9.02 -10.73 5.89
C GLU A 234 -8.23 -10.90 7.20
N CYS A 235 -7.93 -9.80 7.90
CA CYS A 235 -7.39 -9.86 9.25
C CYS A 235 -8.33 -10.65 10.17
N ARG A 236 -7.79 -11.65 10.91
CA ARG A 236 -8.57 -12.61 11.69
C ARG A 236 -8.44 -12.40 13.19
N ASN A 237 -9.50 -12.73 13.93
CA ASN A 237 -9.49 -12.79 15.39
C ASN A 237 -9.26 -14.22 15.90
N GLY A 238 -9.24 -14.40 17.23
CA GLY A 238 -9.05 -15.71 17.87
C GLY A 238 -10.13 -16.76 17.59
N ASN A 239 -11.28 -16.36 17.02
CA ASN A 239 -12.37 -17.25 16.59
C ASN A 239 -12.31 -17.57 15.09
N ASP A 240 -11.23 -17.21 14.40
CA ASP A 240 -11.06 -17.37 12.95
C ASP A 240 -12.09 -16.56 12.12
N GLU A 241 -12.62 -15.47 12.69
CA GLU A 241 -13.50 -14.54 11.99
C GLU A 241 -12.69 -13.41 11.35
N GLU A 242 -13.01 -13.08 10.10
CA GLU A 242 -12.41 -11.94 9.40
C GLU A 242 -12.99 -10.59 9.86
N PHE A 243 -12.15 -9.55 9.85
CA PHE A 243 -12.55 -8.19 10.16
C PHE A 243 -13.69 -7.75 9.24
N GLY A 244 -13.49 -7.95 7.94
CA GLY A 244 -14.49 -7.79 6.90
C GLY A 244 -14.82 -6.34 6.52
N VAL A 245 -15.44 -6.20 5.35
CA VAL A 245 -15.81 -4.90 4.78
C VAL A 245 -16.84 -4.15 5.64
N GLU A 246 -17.74 -4.86 6.32
CA GLU A 246 -18.78 -4.23 7.15
C GLU A 246 -18.18 -3.47 8.36
N ARG A 247 -17.16 -4.04 9.03
CA ARG A 247 -16.47 -3.35 10.12
C ARG A 247 -15.64 -2.19 9.60
N LEU A 248 -14.99 -2.34 8.45
CA LEU A 248 -14.29 -1.24 7.78
C LEU A 248 -15.24 -0.07 7.47
N LEU A 249 -16.42 -0.34 6.90
CA LEU A 249 -17.43 0.67 6.61
C LEU A 249 -17.96 1.33 7.88
N ALA A 250 -18.17 0.56 8.96
CA ALA A 250 -18.56 1.10 10.25
C ALA A 250 -17.49 2.07 10.79
N GLN A 251 -16.21 1.68 10.77
CA GLN A 251 -15.11 2.52 11.24
C GLN A 251 -14.95 3.79 10.38
N ALA A 252 -15.03 3.67 9.06
CA ALA A 252 -14.99 4.82 8.17
C ALA A 252 -16.15 5.81 8.44
N ARG A 253 -17.33 5.33 8.88
CA ARG A 253 -18.44 6.21 9.31
C ARG A 253 -18.09 6.99 10.57
N TYR A 254 -17.46 6.35 11.57
CA TYR A 254 -17.06 7.02 12.81
C TYR A 254 -15.99 8.09 12.57
N SER A 255 -15.12 7.91 11.57
CA SER A 255 -14.02 8.82 11.27
C SER A 255 -14.32 9.85 10.17
N GLN A 256 -15.57 9.94 9.65
CA GLN A 256 -15.92 10.73 8.46
C GLN A 256 -15.38 12.17 8.44
N THR A 257 -15.46 12.85 9.58
CA THR A 257 -15.12 14.27 9.70
C THR A 257 -13.66 14.49 10.12
N GLN A 258 -12.90 13.42 10.29
CA GLN A 258 -11.51 13.47 10.69
C GLN A 258 -10.60 13.65 9.47
N PRO A 259 -9.43 14.29 9.64
CA PRO A 259 -8.38 14.27 8.64
C PRO A 259 -7.96 12.84 8.31
N ALA A 260 -7.48 12.64 7.08
CA ALA A 260 -7.14 11.32 6.56
C ALA A 260 -6.19 10.53 7.48
N SER A 261 -5.18 11.19 8.05
CA SER A 261 -4.23 10.58 8.97
C SER A 261 -4.88 10.02 10.24
N ARG A 262 -5.83 10.76 10.83
CA ARG A 262 -6.56 10.30 12.02
C ARG A 262 -7.52 9.16 11.69
N ALA A 263 -8.26 9.28 10.58
CA ALA A 263 -9.13 8.21 10.11
C ALA A 263 -8.34 6.93 9.81
N LEU A 264 -7.17 7.05 9.16
CA LEU A 264 -6.28 5.94 8.86
C LEU A 264 -5.87 5.19 10.13
N PHE A 265 -5.31 5.89 11.13
CA PHE A 265 -4.88 5.21 12.36
C PHE A 265 -6.05 4.69 13.20
N SER A 266 -7.21 5.35 13.16
CA SER A 266 -8.43 4.86 13.80
C SER A 266 -8.90 3.52 13.20
N ILE A 267 -8.87 3.38 11.88
CA ILE A 267 -9.26 2.14 11.20
C ILE A 267 -8.24 1.03 11.46
N ILE A 268 -6.94 1.34 11.40
CA ILE A 268 -5.87 0.38 11.70
C ILE A 268 -5.98 -0.11 13.15
N ALA A 269 -6.18 0.80 14.11
CA ALA A 269 -6.36 0.43 15.52
C ALA A 269 -7.56 -0.50 15.69
N ALA A 270 -8.70 -0.21 15.05
CA ALA A 270 -9.87 -1.07 15.12
C ALA A 270 -9.63 -2.48 14.53
N ALA A 271 -8.85 -2.60 13.45
CA ALA A 271 -8.48 -3.89 12.89
C ALA A 271 -7.51 -4.66 13.81
N GLN A 272 -6.59 -3.96 14.48
CA GLN A 272 -5.66 -4.54 15.44
C GLN A 272 -6.35 -5.00 16.73
N ASP A 273 -7.23 -4.17 17.27
CA ASP A 273 -8.05 -4.51 18.45
C ASP A 273 -8.95 -5.71 18.16
N PHE A 274 -9.50 -5.80 16.95
CA PHE A 274 -10.28 -6.96 16.52
C PHE A 274 -9.42 -8.23 16.44
N ALA A 275 -8.20 -8.13 15.93
CA ALA A 275 -7.30 -9.27 15.80
C ALA A 275 -6.85 -9.84 17.16
N ASP A 276 -6.82 -9.02 18.20
CA ASP A 276 -6.46 -9.40 19.57
C ASP A 276 -5.14 -10.20 19.66
N GLY A 277 -4.12 -9.69 18.96
CA GLY A 277 -2.79 -10.29 18.93
C GLY A 277 -2.60 -11.46 17.96
N VAL A 278 -3.65 -11.86 17.21
CA VAL A 278 -3.50 -12.84 16.14
C VAL A 278 -2.58 -12.28 15.04
N PRO A 279 -1.53 -13.03 14.62
CA PRO A 279 -0.63 -12.59 13.56
C PRO A 279 -1.34 -12.42 12.22
N ARG A 280 -0.94 -11.41 11.44
CA ARG A 280 -1.45 -11.20 10.08
C ARG A 280 -0.89 -12.24 9.12
N ALA A 281 -1.73 -12.67 8.18
CA ALA A 281 -1.34 -13.57 7.10
C ALA A 281 -0.88 -12.84 5.82
N ASP A 282 -1.28 -11.57 5.66
CA ASP A 282 -0.92 -10.74 4.51
C ASP A 282 -0.55 -9.30 4.87
N ASP A 283 0.06 -8.61 3.91
CA ASP A 283 0.40 -7.21 4.00
C ASP A 283 -0.86 -6.37 4.21
N LEU A 284 -0.84 -5.46 5.18
CA LEU A 284 -1.96 -4.55 5.43
C LEU A 284 -1.65 -3.20 4.82
N THR A 285 -2.40 -2.83 3.80
CA THR A 285 -2.34 -1.50 3.18
C THR A 285 -3.64 -0.74 3.42
N LEU A 286 -3.51 0.50 3.87
CA LEU A 286 -4.63 1.43 3.99
C LEU A 286 -4.24 2.80 3.46
N LEU A 287 -5.12 3.36 2.64
CA LEU A 287 -5.02 4.68 2.04
C LEU A 287 -6.31 5.44 2.30
N ILE A 288 -6.20 6.64 2.85
CA ILE A 288 -7.32 7.55 3.07
C ILE A 288 -7.07 8.86 2.33
N VAL A 289 -8.10 9.37 1.65
CA VAL A 289 -8.18 10.77 1.23
C VAL A 289 -9.41 11.39 1.87
N ALA A 290 -9.26 12.49 2.59
CA ALA A 290 -10.35 13.19 3.27
C ALA A 290 -10.07 14.69 3.33
N GLY A 291 -11.02 15.48 3.81
CA GLY A 291 -10.80 16.89 4.12
C GLY A 291 -9.67 17.08 5.14
N ALA A 292 -8.79 18.04 4.90
CA ALA A 292 -7.77 18.42 5.86
C ALA A 292 -8.37 19.19 7.05
N SER A 293 -7.70 19.16 8.21
CA SER A 293 -8.05 20.06 9.31
C SER A 293 -7.98 21.52 8.85
N PRO A 294 -8.91 22.40 9.30
CA PRO A 294 -8.72 23.84 9.20
C PRO A 294 -7.37 24.22 9.82
N ARG A 295 -6.59 25.04 9.12
CA ARG A 295 -5.33 25.61 9.64
C ARG A 295 -5.61 26.73 10.63
#